data_AF-A0A821J3G0-F1
#
_entry.id   AF-A0A821J3G0-F1
#
_cell.length_a   1.000
_cell.length_b   1.000
_cell.length_c   1.000
_cell.angle_alpha   90.00
_cell.angle_beta   90.00
_cell.angle_gamma   90.00
#
_symmetry.space_group_name_H-M   'P 1'
#
loop_
_entity.id
_entity.type
_entity.pdbx_description
1 polymer ?
#
loop_
_entity_poly.entity_id
_entity_poly.type
_entity_poly.pdbx_seq_one_letter_code
_entity_poly.pdbx_strand_id
1 'polypeptide(L)'
;AESLKKNNIDDKLGIRGSGRMTKKMMINFKHYYRLAIVRNKTNLDDMVRAVWAIWKHKSSSNSEPLHEWCSPSYCGYLQALEKGEEYDHTPHSLPLKIMKAIRPVFEELAHREYTETLKIGFNSFSFS
;
A
#
# COMPACT_ATOMS: atom_id res chain seq x y z
N ALA A 1 -5.10 -32.86 -21.09
CA ALA A 1 -5.55 -31.73 -20.26
C ALA A 1 -5.13 -32.01 -18.83
N GLU A 2 -3.95 -31.51 -18.45
CA GLU A 2 -3.34 -31.77 -17.15
C GLU A 2 -3.98 -30.82 -16.12
N SER A 3 -4.68 -31.41 -15.15
CA SER A 3 -5.31 -30.71 -14.05
C SER A 3 -4.24 -30.23 -13.07
N LEU A 4 -3.91 -28.94 -13.15
CA LEU A 4 -3.06 -28.28 -12.18
C LEU A 4 -3.71 -28.39 -10.79
N LYS A 5 -3.09 -29.23 -9.95
CA LYS A 5 -3.39 -29.38 -8.52
C LYS A 5 -3.41 -27.99 -7.89
N LYS A 6 -4.59 -27.62 -7.40
CA LYS A 6 -4.87 -26.42 -6.63
C LYS A 6 -4.15 -26.54 -5.28
N ASN A 7 -2.85 -26.25 -5.29
CA ASN A 7 -2.02 -26.30 -4.09
C ASN A 7 -2.53 -25.25 -3.10
N ASN A 8 -2.71 -25.66 -1.84
CA ASN A 8 -3.23 -24.91 -0.71
C ASN A 8 -2.38 -23.67 -0.37
N ILE A 9 -2.48 -22.61 -1.16
CA ILE A 9 -1.97 -21.27 -0.84
C ILE A 9 -2.85 -20.62 0.25
N ASP A 10 -4.10 -21.10 0.37
CA ASP A 10 -5.15 -20.54 1.21
C ASP A 10 -4.89 -20.66 2.72
N ASP A 11 -4.22 -21.72 3.14
CA ASP A 11 -3.97 -22.01 4.57
C ASP A 11 -2.72 -21.29 5.11
N LYS A 12 -1.72 -21.04 4.25
CA LYS A 12 -0.49 -20.32 4.65
C LYS A 12 -0.68 -18.80 4.74
N LEU A 13 -1.53 -18.21 3.90
CA LEU A 13 -1.78 -16.76 3.90
C LEU A 13 -2.86 -16.32 4.89
N GLY A 14 -3.46 -17.24 5.65
CA GLY A 14 -4.60 -16.92 6.52
C GLY A 14 -5.78 -16.42 5.70
N ILE A 15 -5.98 -16.99 4.52
CA ILE A 15 -7.06 -16.54 3.66
C ILE A 15 -8.35 -16.89 4.40
N ARG A 16 -8.60 -18.04 5.06
CA ARG A 16 -9.87 -18.24 5.80
C ARG A 16 -9.96 -17.52 7.18
N GLY A 17 -10.82 -16.49 7.33
CA GLY A 17 -11.18 -15.85 8.62
C GLY A 17 -11.48 -14.33 8.55
N SER A 18 -11.94 -13.70 9.64
CA SER A 18 -12.30 -12.26 9.77
C SER A 18 -11.13 -11.27 9.66
N GLY A 19 -10.02 -11.68 9.03
CA GLY A 19 -8.82 -10.91 8.80
C GLY A 19 -8.20 -11.18 7.42
N ARG A 20 -9.03 -11.42 6.36
CA ARG A 20 -8.50 -11.60 5.00
C ARG A 20 -8.11 -10.24 4.40
N MET A 21 -7.06 -10.24 3.59
CA MET A 21 -6.93 -9.24 2.52
C MET A 21 -8.13 -9.39 1.59
N THR A 22 -9.05 -8.42 1.62
CA THR A 22 -10.30 -8.48 0.84
C THR A 22 -10.05 -8.04 -0.60
N LYS A 23 -10.93 -8.46 -1.53
CA LYS A 23 -10.91 -7.95 -2.91
C LYS A 23 -10.97 -6.42 -2.96
N LYS A 24 -11.76 -5.81 -2.06
CA LYS A 24 -11.83 -4.35 -1.89
C LYS A 24 -10.48 -3.77 -1.49
N MET A 25 -9.76 -4.41 -0.56
CA MET A 25 -8.44 -3.95 -0.13
C MET A 25 -7.41 -4.04 -1.28
N MET A 26 -7.45 -5.11 -2.05
CA MET A 26 -6.57 -5.25 -3.23
C MET A 26 -6.86 -4.19 -4.30
N ILE A 27 -8.14 -3.87 -4.54
CA ILE A 27 -8.55 -2.77 -5.42
C ILE A 27 -8.02 -1.43 -4.90
N ASN A 28 -8.15 -1.19 -3.59
CA ASN A 28 -7.64 0.04 -2.96
C ASN A 28 -6.12 0.15 -3.08
N PHE A 29 -5.36 -0.92 -2.78
CA PHE A 29 -3.91 -0.91 -2.95
C PHE A 29 -3.48 -0.62 -4.39
N LYS A 30 -4.13 -1.24 -5.38
CA LYS A 30 -3.88 -0.95 -6.80
C LYS A 30 -4.16 0.52 -7.13
N HIS A 31 -5.26 1.07 -6.60
CA HIS A 31 -5.61 2.47 -6.79
C HIS A 31 -4.57 3.42 -6.16
N TYR A 32 -4.18 3.18 -4.91
CA TYR A 32 -3.20 3.99 -4.20
C TYR A 32 -1.82 3.94 -4.86
N TYR A 33 -1.38 2.75 -5.30
CA TYR A 33 -0.12 2.61 -6.02
C TYR A 33 -0.11 3.40 -7.33
N ARG A 34 -1.20 3.34 -8.11
CA ARG A 34 -1.35 4.18 -9.32
C ARG A 34 -1.25 5.67 -8.99
N LEU A 35 -1.88 6.13 -7.90
CA LEU A 35 -1.79 7.53 -7.47
C LEU A 35 -0.37 7.92 -7.05
N ALA A 36 0.35 7.03 -6.36
CA ALA A 36 1.74 7.25 -5.97
C ALA A 36 2.65 7.49 -7.19
N ILE A 37 2.47 6.72 -8.27
CA ILE A 37 3.19 6.93 -9.52
C ILE A 37 2.77 8.24 -10.19
N VAL A 38 1.46 8.43 -10.42
CA VAL A 38 0.95 9.55 -11.22
C VAL A 38 1.27 10.91 -10.60
N ARG A 39 1.23 11.02 -9.27
CA ARG A 39 1.51 12.27 -8.56
C ARG A 39 3.00 12.59 -8.47
N ASN A 40 3.88 11.59 -8.59
CA ASN A 40 5.32 11.73 -8.38
C ASN A 40 6.14 11.34 -9.62
N LYS A 41 5.56 11.45 -10.82
CA LYS A 41 6.21 11.03 -12.08
C LYS A 41 7.61 11.65 -12.27
N THR A 42 7.79 12.89 -11.82
CA THR A 42 9.06 13.62 -11.96
C THR A 42 10.02 13.39 -10.80
N ASN A 43 9.54 13.03 -9.59
CA ASN A 43 10.37 12.84 -8.41
C ASN A 43 10.35 11.38 -7.93
N LEU A 44 11.48 10.70 -8.14
CA LEU A 44 11.63 9.28 -7.81
C LEU A 44 11.57 9.02 -6.30
N ASP A 45 12.22 9.88 -5.52
CA ASP A 45 12.28 9.73 -4.07
C ASP A 45 10.89 9.95 -3.46
N ASP A 46 10.12 10.91 -3.98
CA ASP A 46 8.73 11.13 -3.54
C ASP A 46 7.79 10.00 -3.95
N MET A 47 8.03 9.35 -5.10
CA MET A 47 7.29 8.16 -5.48
C MET A 47 7.58 7.00 -4.52
N VAL A 48 8.86 6.76 -4.19
CA VAL A 48 9.27 5.73 -3.22
C VAL A 48 8.64 6.01 -1.85
N ARG A 49 8.70 7.26 -1.38
CA ARG A 49 8.02 7.68 -0.13
C ARG A 49 6.52 7.46 -0.18
N ALA A 50 5.86 7.78 -1.31
CA ALA A 50 4.43 7.58 -1.48
C ALA A 50 4.03 6.09 -1.48
N VAL A 51 4.85 5.21 -2.05
CA VAL A 51 4.65 3.74 -1.96
C VAL A 51 4.75 3.28 -0.52
N TRP A 52 5.79 3.71 0.20
CA TRP A 52 5.94 3.36 1.62
C TRP A 52 4.88 3.97 2.53
N ALA A 53 4.38 5.17 2.22
CA ALA A 53 3.28 5.80 2.95
C ALA A 53 2.02 4.92 2.95
N ILE A 54 1.73 4.22 1.84
CA ILE A 54 0.61 3.27 1.75
C ILE A 54 0.80 2.11 2.73
N TRP A 55 2.02 1.53 2.78
CA TRP A 55 2.32 0.42 3.69
C TRP A 55 2.22 0.88 5.14
N LYS A 56 2.91 1.98 5.49
CA LYS A 56 2.94 2.57 6.83
C LYS A 56 1.53 2.86 7.32
N HIS A 57 0.74 3.60 6.53
CA HIS A 57 -0.64 3.96 6.84
C HIS A 57 -1.54 2.74 7.14
N LYS A 58 -1.36 1.62 6.43
CA LYS A 58 -2.15 0.39 6.67
C LYS A 58 -1.59 -0.51 7.77
N SER A 59 -0.33 -0.35 8.13
CA SER A 59 0.32 -1.05 9.26
C SER A 59 0.20 -0.34 10.60
N SER A 60 -0.20 0.94 10.62
CA SER A 60 -0.35 1.74 11.83
C SER A 60 -1.26 1.07 12.86
N SER A 61 -1.03 1.38 14.13
CA SER A 61 -1.88 0.95 15.25
C SER A 61 -1.93 2.06 16.31
N ASN A 62 -2.83 1.95 17.29
CA ASN A 62 -2.90 2.90 18.39
C ASN A 62 -1.59 2.96 19.20
N SER A 63 -0.88 1.84 19.31
CA SER A 63 0.44 1.77 19.98
C SER A 63 1.60 2.19 19.09
N GLU A 64 1.44 2.15 17.77
CA GLU A 64 2.49 2.44 16.79
C GLU A 64 1.90 3.21 15.60
N PRO A 65 1.70 4.54 15.74
CA PRO A 65 1.13 5.37 14.68
C PRO A 65 2.17 5.67 13.59
N LEU A 66 2.15 4.89 12.50
CA LEU A 66 3.08 5.00 11.38
C LEU A 66 2.50 5.88 10.26
N HIS A 67 2.54 7.20 10.44
CA HIS A 67 2.01 8.16 9.45
C HIS A 67 3.08 9.05 8.81
N GLU A 68 4.32 8.58 8.81
CA GLU A 68 5.40 9.24 8.07
C GLU A 68 5.07 9.28 6.57
N TRP A 69 5.25 10.44 5.95
CA TRP A 69 4.93 10.72 4.54
C TRP A 69 3.44 10.71 4.19
N CYS A 70 2.55 10.64 5.19
CA CYS A 70 1.13 10.91 4.98
C CYS A 70 0.85 12.42 4.81
N SER A 71 -0.31 12.72 4.21
CA SER A 71 -0.83 14.09 4.15
C SER A 71 -2.17 14.19 4.90
N PRO A 72 -2.44 15.28 5.62
CA PRO A 72 -3.75 15.56 6.21
C PRO A 72 -4.90 15.54 5.19
N SER A 73 -4.62 15.71 3.89
CA SER A 73 -5.67 15.67 2.85
C SER A 73 -6.37 14.30 2.73
N TYR A 74 -5.78 13.23 3.27
CA TYR A 74 -6.36 11.89 3.24
C TYR A 74 -6.14 11.08 4.51
N CYS A 75 -5.25 11.51 5.41
CA CYS A 75 -4.91 10.79 6.62
C CYS A 75 -5.74 11.28 7.81
N GLY A 76 -6.72 10.46 8.23
CA GLY A 76 -7.57 10.79 9.38
C GLY A 76 -6.79 10.96 10.69
N TYR A 77 -5.69 10.23 10.88
CA TYR A 77 -4.82 10.41 12.06
C TYR A 77 -4.19 11.81 12.10
N LEU A 78 -3.63 12.27 10.98
CA LEU A 78 -3.05 13.61 10.91
C LEU A 78 -4.12 14.70 11.07
N GLN A 79 -5.31 14.51 10.52
CA GLN A 79 -6.44 15.42 10.72
C GLN A 79 -6.88 15.50 12.18
N ALA A 80 -6.95 14.37 12.87
CA ALA A 80 -7.29 14.31 14.29
C ALA A 80 -6.20 14.98 15.13
N LEU A 81 -4.93 14.71 14.82
CA LEU A 81 -3.78 15.33 15.48
C LEU A 81 -3.80 16.86 15.37
N GLU A 82 -4.11 17.41 14.19
CA GLU A 82 -4.24 18.86 13.97
C GLU A 82 -5.35 19.50 14.81
N LYS A 83 -6.40 18.74 15.12
CA LYS A 83 -7.54 19.19 15.92
C LYS A 83 -7.40 18.89 17.41
N GLY A 84 -6.36 18.15 17.81
CA GLY A 84 -6.22 17.63 19.18
C GLY A 84 -7.26 16.56 19.53
N GLU A 85 -7.78 15.83 18.54
CA GLU A 85 -8.76 14.75 18.70
C GLU A 85 -8.07 13.39 18.84
N GLU A 86 -8.70 12.47 19.57
CA GLU A 86 -8.28 11.06 19.60
C GLU A 86 -8.57 10.37 18.27
N TYR A 87 -7.71 9.44 17.86
CA TYR A 87 -7.87 8.67 16.63
C TYR A 87 -7.72 7.18 16.90
N ASP A 88 -8.77 6.42 16.60
CA ASP A 88 -8.73 4.96 16.66
C ASP A 88 -8.34 4.35 15.31
N HIS A 89 -7.22 3.66 15.30
CA HIS A 89 -6.67 2.97 14.13
C HIS A 89 -7.36 1.64 13.83
N THR A 90 -8.09 1.04 14.79
CA THR A 90 -8.65 -0.31 14.64
C THR A 90 -9.55 -0.50 13.41
N PRO A 91 -10.37 0.49 12.96
CA PRO A 91 -11.28 0.28 11.82
C PRO A 91 -10.59 0.27 10.46
N HIS A 92 -9.36 0.79 10.38
CA HIS A 92 -8.70 1.10 9.10
C HIS A 92 -7.37 0.37 8.87
N SER A 93 -6.83 -0.21 9.94
CA SER A 93 -5.55 -0.91 9.95
C SER A 93 -5.70 -2.37 9.56
N LEU A 94 -4.66 -2.93 8.97
CA LEU A 94 -4.60 -4.35 8.65
C LEU A 94 -3.85 -5.13 9.73
N PRO A 95 -4.23 -6.40 9.97
CA PRO A 95 -3.46 -7.28 10.83
C PRO A 95 -1.98 -7.32 10.42
N LEU A 96 -1.08 -7.14 11.40
CA LEU A 96 0.36 -7.10 11.16
C LEU A 96 0.89 -8.33 10.40
N LYS A 97 0.28 -9.51 10.61
CA LYS A 97 0.62 -10.73 9.86
C LYS A 97 0.43 -10.56 8.34
N ILE A 98 -0.63 -9.89 7.90
CA ILE A 98 -0.86 -9.60 6.49
C ILE A 98 0.15 -8.57 5.99
N MET A 99 0.35 -7.49 6.75
CA MET A 99 1.30 -6.43 6.37
C MET A 99 2.72 -6.96 6.21
N LYS A 100 3.15 -7.87 7.08
CA LYS A 100 4.43 -8.61 6.96
C LYS A 100 4.46 -9.50 5.72
N ALA A 101 3.38 -10.22 5.42
CA ALA A 101 3.32 -11.09 4.25
C ALA A 101 3.39 -10.33 2.91
N ILE A 102 2.84 -9.11 2.84
CA ILE A 102 2.84 -8.30 1.62
C ILE A 102 4.00 -7.30 1.54
N ARG A 103 4.77 -7.12 2.60
CA ARG A 103 5.91 -6.19 2.63
C ARG A 103 6.91 -6.41 1.48
N PRO A 104 7.28 -7.64 1.10
CA PRO A 104 8.18 -7.86 -0.05
C PRO A 104 7.67 -7.25 -1.35
N VAL A 105 6.35 -7.21 -1.57
CA VAL A 105 5.75 -6.55 -2.74
C VAL A 105 6.00 -5.04 -2.67
N PHE A 106 5.85 -4.41 -1.50
CA PHE A 106 6.14 -2.98 -1.36
C PHE A 106 7.64 -2.68 -1.50
N GLU A 107 8.52 -3.58 -1.06
CA GLU A 107 9.97 -3.46 -1.27
C GLU A 107 10.31 -3.50 -2.77
N GLU A 108 9.71 -4.42 -3.53
CA GLU A 108 9.85 -4.50 -4.99
C GLU A 108 9.29 -3.24 -5.68
N LEU A 109 8.07 -2.82 -5.32
CA LEU A 109 7.42 -1.64 -5.90
C LEU A 109 8.12 -0.32 -5.55
N ALA A 110 8.86 -0.29 -4.45
CA ALA A 110 9.67 0.85 -4.02
C ALA A 110 11.13 0.75 -4.52
N HIS A 111 11.50 -0.31 -5.23
CA HIS A 111 12.86 -0.49 -5.75
C HIS A 111 13.12 0.46 -6.93
N ARG A 112 14.25 1.16 -6.86
CA ARG A 112 14.58 2.29 -7.75
C ARG A 112 14.52 1.93 -9.23
N GLU A 113 15.08 0.79 -9.61
CA GLU A 113 15.12 0.30 -11.00
C GLU A 113 13.73 -0.05 -11.55
N TYR A 114 12.84 -0.58 -10.71
CA TYR A 114 11.45 -0.87 -11.09
C TYR A 114 10.64 0.43 -11.26
N THR A 115 10.88 1.39 -10.37
CA THR A 115 10.26 2.70 -10.45
C THR A 115 10.76 3.55 -11.63
N GLU A 116 12.03 3.41 -12.04
CA GLU A 116 12.61 4.10 -13.19
C GLU A 116 12.10 3.53 -14.53
N THR A 117 11.98 2.21 -14.65
CA THR A 117 11.41 1.56 -15.85
C THR A 117 9.94 1.91 -16.07
N LEU A 118 9.14 2.05 -15.00
CA LEU A 118 7.76 2.57 -15.08
C LEU A 118 7.70 4.03 -15.56
N LYS A 119 8.64 4.89 -15.15
CA LYS A 119 8.72 6.27 -15.67
C LYS A 119 8.95 6.29 -17.18
N ILE A 120 9.86 5.45 -17.68
CA ILE A 120 10.17 5.35 -19.12
C ILE A 120 8.95 4.88 -19.91
N GLY A 121 8.26 3.83 -19.43
CA GLY A 121 7.06 3.29 -20.09
C GLY A 121 5.84 4.24 -20.10
N PHE A 122 5.70 5.12 -19.10
CA PHE A 122 4.63 6.13 -19.10
C PHE A 122 4.95 7.35 -19.97
N ASN A 123 6.23 7.71 -20.13
CA ASN A 123 6.66 8.81 -21.00
C ASN A 123 6.62 8.42 -22.49
N SER A 124 6.72 7.13 -22.83
CA SER A 124 6.59 6.63 -24.21
C SER A 124 5.15 6.58 -24.72
N PHE A 125 4.14 6.82 -23.87
CA PHE A 125 2.74 7.04 -24.28
C PHE A 125 2.40 8.53 -24.22
N SER A 126 3.16 9.34 -24.94
CA SER A 126 2.69 10.63 -25.43
C SER A 126 1.70 10.35 -26.56
N PHE A 127 0.40 10.57 -26.32
CA PHE A 127 -0.57 10.62 -27.42
C PHE A 127 -0.17 11.77 -28.35
N SER A 128 0.19 11.42 -29.59
CA SER A 128 0.10 12.32 -30.73
C SER A 128 -1.36 12.67 -31.02
#